data_AF-A0A8G2CL74-F1
#
_entry.id   AF-A0A8G2CL74-F1
#
_cell.length_a   1.000
_cell.length_b   1.000
_cell.length_c   1.000
_cell.angle_alpha   90.00
_cell.angle_beta   90.00
_cell.angle_gamma   90.00
#
_symmetry.space_group_name_H-M   'P 1'
#
loop_
_entity.id
_entity.type
_entity.pdbx_description
1 polymer ?
#
loop_
_entity_poly.entity_id
_entity_poly.type
_entity_poly.pdbx_seq_one_letter_code
_entity_poly.pdbx_strand_id
1 'polypeptide(L)' 'MIDCLYLVGRGVPFDVAFSLGEAERLAFVVACGELDGLEFDWKTMLWGTP' A
#
# COMPACT_ATOMS: atom_id res chain seq x y z
N MET A 1 -7.30 6.29 5.02
CA MET A 1 -8.10 5.36 5.84
C MET A 1 -8.28 3.99 5.18
N ILE A 2 -8.68 3.91 3.90
CA ILE A 2 -8.78 2.60 3.19
C ILE A 2 -7.42 1.90 3.11
N ASP A 3 -6.36 2.65 2.80
CA ASP A 3 -4.95 2.25 2.84
C ASP A 3 -4.54 1.68 4.21
N CYS A 4 -4.86 2.37 5.31
CA CYS A 4 -4.56 1.88 6.67
C CYS A 4 -5.22 0.52 6.93
N LEU A 5 -6.51 0.37 6.60
CA LEU A 5 -7.24 -0.88 6.80
C LEU A 5 -6.72 -2.01 5.91
N TYR A 6 -6.33 -1.69 4.68
CA TYR A 6 -5.67 -2.64 3.78
C TYR A 6 -4.37 -3.18 4.39
N LEU A 7 -3.53 -2.31 4.95
CA LEU A 7 -2.29 -2.72 5.61
C LEU A 7 -2.55 -3.58 6.86
N VAL A 8 -3.56 -3.23 7.66
CA VAL A 8 -3.98 -4.05 8.81
C VAL A 8 -4.45 -5.43 8.38
N GLY A 9 -5.21 -5.53 7.28
CA GLY A 9 -5.63 -6.80 6.70
C GLY A 9 -4.45 -7.67 6.22
N ARG A 10 -3.27 -7.08 6.02
CA ARG A 10 -2.03 -7.76 5.63
C ARG A 10 -1.08 -8.03 6.81
N GLY A 11 -1.52 -7.79 8.03
CA GLY A 11 -0.76 -8.08 9.25
C GLY A 11 0.11 -6.94 9.75
N VAL A 12 0.03 -5.74 9.16
CA VAL A 12 0.62 -4.54 9.77
C VAL A 12 -0.17 -4.19 11.03
N PRO A 13 0.47 -4.01 12.19
CA PRO A 13 -0.22 -3.61 13.41
C PRO A 13 -1.04 -2.33 13.24
N PHE A 14 -2.20 -2.25 13.92
CA PHE A 14 -3.14 -1.13 13.77
C PHE A 14 -2.50 0.22 14.12
N ASP A 15 -1.77 0.28 15.23
CA ASP A 15 -1.05 1.47 15.67
C ASP A 15 0.00 1.92 14.64
N VAL A 16 0.74 0.97 14.06
CA VAL A 16 1.73 1.26 13.00
C VAL A 16 1.01 1.80 11.76
N ALA A 17 0.02 1.09 11.22
CA ALA A 17 -0.67 1.47 9.99
C ALA A 17 -1.35 2.86 10.06
N PHE A 18 -1.81 3.27 11.26
CA PHE A 18 -2.42 4.58 11.49
C PHE A 18 -1.41 5.67 11.89
N SER A 19 -0.18 5.30 12.28
CA SER A 19 0.90 6.25 12.55
C SER A 19 1.66 6.71 11.30
N LEU A 20 1.61 5.91 10.22
CA LEU A 20 2.32 6.21 8.97
C LEU A 20 1.76 7.47 8.29
N GLY A 21 2.65 8.29 7.73
CA GLY A 21 2.30 9.42 6.87
C GLY A 21 1.78 8.96 5.50
N GLU A 22 1.21 9.88 4.72
CA GLU A 22 0.62 9.55 3.40
C GLU A 22 1.59 8.88 2.44
N ALA A 23 2.82 9.41 2.33
CA ALA A 23 3.84 8.86 1.44
C ALA A 23 4.28 7.45 1.88
N GLU A 24 4.40 7.21 3.19
CA GLU A 24 4.78 5.92 3.73
C GLU A 24 3.67 4.88 3.50
N ARG A 25 2.41 5.26 3.73
CA ARG A 25 1.27 4.38 3.46
C ARG A 25 1.20 3.98 1.99
N LEU A 26 1.42 4.94 1.09
CA LEU A 26 1.50 4.64 -0.35
C LEU A 26 2.63 3.64 -0.63
N ALA A 27 3.83 3.86 -0.10
CA ALA A 27 4.96 2.96 -0.29
C ALA A 27 4.65 1.52 0.18
N PHE A 28 4.01 1.38 1.35
CA PHE A 28 3.60 0.07 1.85
C PHE A 28 2.51 -0.59 1.00
N VAL A 29 1.52 0.19 0.53
CA VAL A 29 0.47 -0.33 -0.37
C VAL A 29 1.08 -0.83 -1.67
N VAL A 30 2.02 -0.06 -2.26
CA VAL A 30 2.71 -0.46 -3.48
C VAL A 30 3.57 -1.71 -3.25
N ALA A 31 4.37 -1.74 -2.18
CA ALA A 31 5.17 -2.92 -1.86
C ALA A 31 4.31 -4.18 -1.67
N CYS A 32 3.15 -4.05 -0.99
CA CYS A 32 2.22 -5.16 -0.82
C CYS A 32 1.63 -5.65 -2.14
N GLY A 33 1.21 -4.75 -3.03
CA GLY A 33 0.65 -5.12 -4.32
C GLY A 33 1.68 -5.71 -5.29
N GLU A 34 2.92 -5.21 -5.27
CA GLU A 34 4.02 -5.81 -6.06
C GLU A 34 4.36 -7.22 -5.59
N LEU A 35 4.31 -7.49 -4.27
CA LEU A 35 4.43 -8.84 -3.73
C LEU A 35 3.29 -9.78 -4.14
N ASP A 36 2.11 -9.23 -4.47
CA ASP A 36 1.00 -10.01 -5.05
C ASP A 36 1.15 -10.22 -6.57
N GLY A 37 2.18 -9.65 -7.19
CA GLY A 37 2.44 -9.73 -8.63
C GLY A 37 1.77 -8.64 -9.47
N LEU A 38 1.30 -7.55 -8.86
CA LEU A 38 0.86 -6.36 -9.58
C LEU A 38 2.05 -5.46 -9.95
N GLU A 39 1.89 -4.58 -10.93
CA GLU A 39 2.90 -3.58 -11.30
C GLU A 39 2.34 -2.17 -11.07
N PHE A 40 3.08 -1.32 -10.36
CA PHE A 40 2.66 0.07 -10.09
C PHE A 40 3.40 1.06 -11.00
N ASP A 41 2.66 1.85 -11.77
CA ASP A 41 3.23 2.92 -12.59
C ASP A 41 3.37 4.20 -11.76
N TRP A 42 4.62 4.52 -11.38
CA TRP A 42 4.97 5.71 -10.61
C TRP A 42 4.77 7.04 -11.37
N LYS A 43 4.68 7.03 -12.71
CA LYS A 43 4.43 8.26 -13.48
C LYS A 43 2.95 8.60 -13.48
N THR A 44 2.09 7.61 -13.65
CA THR A 44 0.62 7.81 -13.69
C THR A 44 -0.04 7.63 -12.33
N MET A 45 0.69 7.08 -11.35
CA MET A 45 0.23 6.75 -10.00
C MET A 45 -0.94 5.74 -10.01
N LEU A 46 -0.90 4.78 -10.94
CA LEU A 46 -1.93 3.77 -11.15
C LEU A 46 -1.34 2.37 -11.15
N TRP A 47 -2.14 1.40 -10.71
CA TRP A 47 -1.82 -0.01 -10.89
C TRP A 47 -2.02 -0.40 -12.36
N GLY A 48 -1.01 -1.04 -12.95
CA GLY A 48 -1.14 -1.70 -14.24
C GLY A 48 -2.04 -2.93 -14.12
N THR A 49 -2.86 -3.17 -15.13
CA THR A 49 -3.45 -4.49 -15.36
C THR A 49 -2.43 -5.38 -16.07
N PRO A 50 -2.40 -6.70 -15.77
CA PRO A 50 -1.63 -7.68 -16.54
C PRO A 50 -1.93 -7.61 -18.05
#